data_AF-A0A3C1H3J0-F1
#
_entry.id   AF-A0A3C1H3J0-F1
#
_cell.length_a   1.000
_cell.length_b   1.000
_cell.length_c   1.000
_cell.angle_alpha   90.00
_cell.angle_beta   90.00
_cell.angle_gamma   90.00
#
_symmetry.space_group_name_H-M   'P 1'
#
loop_
_entity.id
_entity.type
_entity.pdbx_description
1 polymer ?
#
loop_
_entity_poly.entity_id
_entity_poly.type
_entity_poly.pdbx_seq_one_letter_code
_entity_poly.pdbx_strand_id
1 'polypeptide(L)'
;MKFYQCKECGKIIAVQDGEQVDLTGKEEITVNTVDAAREKHLPVISREGQTVTVTVGEVLHPMTENHYIAWILLETKNGTERHELTAADEP
;
A
#
# COMPACT_ATOMS: atom_id res chain seq x y z
N MET A 1 -7.90 5.58 7.60
CA MET A 1 -8.09 5.44 6.14
C MET A 1 -8.44 4.00 5.80
N LYS A 2 -9.25 3.77 4.76
CA LYS A 2 -9.61 2.45 4.25
C LYS A 2 -9.38 2.34 2.74
N PHE A 3 -9.14 1.12 2.26
CA PHE A 3 -8.97 0.84 0.84
C PHE A 3 -10.11 -0.03 0.33
N TYR A 4 -10.57 0.24 -0.90
CA TYR A 4 -11.60 -0.54 -1.55
C TYR A 4 -11.21 -0.88 -2.98
N GLN A 5 -11.48 -2.11 -3.42
CA GLN A 5 -11.23 -2.56 -4.79
C GLN A 5 -12.53 -2.74 -5.56
N CYS A 6 -12.59 -2.22 -6.79
CA CYS A 6 -13.66 -2.54 -7.72
C CYS A 6 -13.49 -3.96 -8.27
N LYS A 7 -14.51 -4.81 -8.15
CA LYS A 7 -14.46 -6.19 -8.65
C LYS A 7 -14.38 -6.31 -10.17
N GLU A 8 -14.92 -5.33 -10.88
CA GLU A 8 -15.03 -5.40 -12.35
C GLU A 8 -13.76 -4.91 -13.04
N CYS A 9 -13.15 -3.85 -12.54
CA CYS A 9 -11.99 -3.21 -13.19
C CYS A 9 -10.69 -3.26 -12.39
N GLY A 10 -10.71 -3.80 -11.17
CA GLY A 10 -9.51 -3.97 -10.32
C GLY A 10 -8.95 -2.69 -9.71
N LYS A 11 -9.50 -1.51 -10.05
CA LYS A 11 -9.05 -0.22 -9.49
C LYS A 11 -9.25 -0.17 -7.98
N ILE A 12 -8.26 0.41 -7.30
CA ILE A 12 -8.27 0.62 -5.85
C ILE A 12 -8.54 2.10 -5.56
N ILE A 13 -9.43 2.37 -4.61
CA ILE A 13 -9.66 3.69 -4.05
C ILE A 13 -9.25 3.71 -2.57
N ALA A 14 -8.66 4.82 -2.14
CA ALA A 14 -8.40 5.11 -0.74
C ALA A 14 -9.44 6.12 -0.24
N VAL A 15 -10.06 5.85 0.90
CA VAL A 15 -11.11 6.69 1.49
C VAL A 15 -10.69 7.10 2.89
N GLN A 16 -10.70 8.41 3.16
CA GLN A 16 -10.41 8.93 4.49
C GLN A 16 -11.55 8.59 5.45
N ASP A 17 -11.21 8.34 6.71
CA ASP A 17 -12.22 7.98 7.71
C ASP A 17 -13.25 9.10 7.89
N GLY A 18 -14.53 8.75 7.85
CA GLY A 18 -15.64 9.69 8.02
C GLY A 18 -16.18 10.32 6.73
N GLU A 19 -15.55 10.09 5.57
CA GLU A 19 -16.08 10.55 4.29
C GLU A 19 -17.23 9.66 3.79
N GLN A 20 -18.28 10.27 3.25
CA GLN A 20 -19.35 9.56 2.55
C GLN A 20 -18.99 9.41 1.07
N VAL A 21 -18.64 8.19 0.67
CA VAL A 21 -18.28 7.83 -0.70
C VAL A 21 -19.20 6.72 -1.19
N ASP A 22 -19.62 6.77 -2.46
CA ASP A 22 -20.35 5.67 -3.09
C ASP A 22 -19.43 4.47 -3.37
N LEU A 23 -19.57 3.45 -2.53
CA LEU A 23 -18.81 2.21 -2.60
C LEU A 23 -19.53 1.09 -3.36
N THR A 24 -20.63 1.40 -4.06
CA THR A 24 -21.33 0.41 -4.89
C THR A 24 -20.36 -0.28 -5.86
N GLY A 25 -20.41 -1.62 -5.89
CA GLY A 25 -19.54 -2.45 -6.71
C GLY A 25 -18.10 -2.60 -6.23
N LYS A 26 -17.77 -2.19 -4.99
CA LYS A 26 -16.42 -2.24 -4.42
C LYS A 26 -16.42 -3.06 -3.13
N GLU A 27 -15.30 -3.71 -2.85
CA GLU A 27 -15.06 -4.44 -1.60
C GLU A 27 -13.92 -3.83 -0.80
N GLU A 28 -14.08 -3.81 0.52
CA GLU A 28 -13.02 -3.35 1.43
C GLU A 28 -11.83 -4.31 1.37
N ILE A 29 -10.64 -3.77 1.12
CA ILE A 29 -9.39 -4.50 1.25
C ILE A 29 -9.05 -4.54 2.74
N THR A 30 -9.24 -5.70 3.37
CA THR A 30 -8.79 -5.90 4.75
C THR A 30 -7.30 -6.22 4.74
N VAL A 31 -6.48 -5.28 5.20
CA VAL A 31 -5.02 -5.41 5.22
C VAL A 31 -4.56 -6.59 6.09
N ASN A 32 -3.42 -7.19 5.74
CA ASN A 32 -2.76 -8.27 6.50
C ASN A 32 -3.58 -9.57 6.68
N THR A 33 -4.54 -9.84 5.78
CA THR A 33 -5.38 -11.06 5.81
C THR A 33 -4.92 -12.18 4.87
N VAL A 34 -4.12 -11.84 3.85
CA VAL A 34 -3.57 -12.82 2.91
C VAL A 34 -2.46 -13.60 3.62
N ASP A 35 -2.49 -14.93 3.48
CA ASP A 35 -1.43 -15.83 3.96
C ASP A 35 -0.21 -15.74 3.04
N ALA A 36 0.55 -14.66 3.21
CA ALA A 36 1.78 -14.37 2.51
C ALA A 36 2.94 -14.28 3.50
N ALA A 37 4.16 -14.46 3.01
CA ALA A 37 5.40 -14.33 3.79
C ALA A 37 5.51 -12.93 4.40
N ARG A 38 5.10 -12.77 5.68
CA ARG A 38 4.93 -11.46 6.32
C ARG A 38 6.22 -10.66 6.32
N GLU A 39 7.36 -11.33 6.46
CA GLU A 39 8.70 -10.75 6.42
C GLU A 39 9.03 -10.09 5.07
N LYS A 40 8.28 -10.39 3.99
CA LYS A 40 8.43 -9.76 2.66
C LYS A 40 7.37 -8.74 2.31
N HIS A 41 6.28 -8.63 3.08
CA HIS A 41 5.13 -7.81 2.71
C HIS A 41 4.82 -6.72 3.73
N LEU A 42 5.30 -6.84 4.97
CA LEU A 42 5.12 -5.80 5.97
C LEU A 42 6.15 -4.68 5.75
N PRO A 43 5.71 -3.42 5.65
CA PRO A 43 6.62 -2.29 5.56
C PRO A 43 7.48 -2.16 6.83
N VAL A 44 8.76 -1.93 6.62
CA VAL A 44 9.73 -1.52 7.65
C VAL A 44 9.97 -0.03 7.47
N ILE A 45 9.81 0.74 8.56
CA ILE A 45 9.87 2.19 8.52
C ILE A 45 11.06 2.67 9.36
N SER A 46 11.92 3.50 8.77
CA SER A 46 12.94 4.25 9.48
C SER A 46 12.75 5.75 9.29
N ARG A 47 13.25 6.56 10.22
CA ARG A 47 13.14 8.02 10.16
C ARG A 47 14.45 8.67 10.56
N GLU A 48 14.95 9.54 9.69
CA GLU A 48 16.13 10.37 9.90
C GLU A 48 15.76 11.84 9.72
N GLY A 49 15.56 12.55 10.84
CA GLY A 49 15.10 13.93 10.83
C GLY A 49 13.70 14.09 10.20
N GLN A 50 13.64 14.65 9.00
CA GLN A 50 12.41 14.83 8.23
C GLN A 50 12.21 13.77 7.14
N THR A 51 13.22 12.94 6.88
CA THR A 51 13.14 11.86 5.91
C THR A 51 12.54 10.63 6.56
N VAL A 52 11.50 10.07 5.94
CA VAL A 52 10.95 8.76 6.29
C VAL A 52 11.30 7.81 5.15
N THR A 53 11.98 6.72 5.46
CA THR A 53 12.26 5.64 4.51
C THR A 53 11.34 4.48 4.83
N VAL A 54 10.63 4.01 3.82
CA VAL A 54 9.79 2.83 3.89
C VAL A 54 10.39 1.79 2.95
N THR A 55 10.67 0.60 3.49
CA THR A 55 11.17 -0.56 2.76
C THR A 55 10.14 -1.66 2.90
N VAL A 56 9.73 -2.31 1.82
CA VAL A 56 8.76 -3.41 1.90
C VAL A 56 9.46 -4.74 2.15
N GLY A 57 9.37 -5.14 3.42
CA GLY A 57 9.89 -6.38 3.96
C GLY A 57 11.15 -6.21 4.82
N GLU A 58 11.25 -7.01 5.88
CA GLU A 58 12.53 -7.30 6.55
C GLU A 58 13.44 -8.14 5.65
N VAL A 59 12.83 -8.97 4.81
CA VAL A 59 13.43 -9.59 3.63
C VAL A 59 12.82 -8.90 2.41
N LEU A 60 13.64 -8.34 1.53
CA LEU A 60 13.13 -7.54 0.40
C LEU A 60 12.08 -8.30 -0.43
N HIS A 61 10.97 -7.61 -0.71
CA HIS A 61 9.96 -8.11 -1.62
C HIS A 61 10.53 -8.28 -3.04
N PRO A 62 10.20 -9.34 -3.79
CA PRO A 62 10.60 -9.44 -5.20
C PRO A 62 10.02 -8.29 -6.05
N MET A 63 10.84 -7.64 -6.87
CA MET A 63 10.39 -6.62 -7.82
C MET A 63 10.62 -7.13 -9.25
N THR A 64 9.58 -7.74 -9.81
CA THR A 64 9.60 -8.35 -11.15
C THR A 64 8.35 -7.92 -11.92
N GLU A 65 8.36 -7.97 -13.26
CA GLU A 65 7.22 -7.54 -14.09
C GLU A 65 5.90 -8.24 -13.72
N ASN A 66 5.96 -9.50 -13.29
CA ASN A 66 4.78 -10.29 -12.92
C ASN A 66 4.43 -10.22 -11.43
N HIS A 67 5.32 -9.67 -10.59
CA HIS A 67 5.13 -9.59 -9.14
C HIS A 67 6.03 -8.50 -8.56
N TYR A 68 5.42 -7.39 -8.18
CA TYR A 68 6.08 -6.23 -7.58
C TYR A 68 5.10 -5.49 -6.65
N ILE A 69 5.63 -4.66 -5.76
CA ILE A 69 4.84 -3.70 -4.99
C ILE A 69 4.50 -2.54 -5.89
N ALA A 70 3.21 -2.26 -6.11
CA ALA A 70 2.79 -1.20 -7.02
C ALA A 70 2.93 0.20 -6.43
N TRP A 71 2.75 0.35 -5.12
CA TRP A 71 2.82 1.64 -4.45
C TRP A 71 3.00 1.49 -2.94
N ILE A 72 3.52 2.54 -2.31
CA ILE A 72 3.57 2.74 -0.87
C ILE A 72 2.74 3.98 -0.54
N LEU A 73 1.88 3.90 0.48
CA LEU A 73 1.13 5.04 1.00
C LEU A 73 1.54 5.30 2.44
N LEU A 74 2.04 6.51 2.71
CA LEU A 74 2.41 6.98 4.03
C LEU A 74 1.32 7.91 4.57
N GLU A 75 0.64 7.50 5.64
CA GLU A 75 -0.31 8.36 6.36
C GLU A 75 0.39 9.01 7.56
N THR A 76 0.27 10.33 7.66
CA THR A 76 0.79 11.14 8.76
C THR A 76 -0.31 12.01 9.36
N LYS A 77 -0.01 12.71 10.45
CA LYS A 77 -0.93 13.69 11.06
C LYS A 77 -1.31 14.84 10.11
N ASN A 78 -0.48 15.13 9.11
CA ASN A 78 -0.65 16.28 8.22
C ASN A 78 -1.21 15.91 6.85
N GLY A 79 -1.52 14.64 6.62
CA GLY A 79 -2.02 14.15 5.35
C GLY A 79 -1.32 12.86 4.92
N THR A 80 -1.50 12.53 3.64
CA THR A 80 -0.97 11.30 3.05
C THR A 80 -0.07 11.60 1.87
N GLU A 81 0.92 10.74 1.68
CA GLU A 81 1.80 10.73 0.53
C GLU A 81 1.76 9.35 -0.11
N ARG A 82 1.70 9.30 -1.44
CA ARG A 82 1.68 8.07 -2.21
C ARG A 82 2.85 8.05 -3.17
N HIS A 83 3.64 7.00 -3.10
CA HIS A 83 4.76 6.75 -3.99
C HIS A 83 4.42 5.54 -4.86
N GLU A 84 4.37 5.73 -6.18
CA GLU A 84 4.22 4.63 -7.14
C GLU A 84 5.58 3.98 -7.37
N LEU A 85 5.58 2.67 -7.51
CA LEU A 85 6.77 1.87 -7.80
C LEU A 85 6.53 1.08 -9.08
N THR A 86 7.62 0.75 -9.76
CA THR A 86 7.67 -0.13 -10.92
C THR A 86 8.48 -1.36 -10.58
N ALA A 87 8.43 -2.39 -11.44
CA ALA A 87 9.25 -3.58 -11.28
C ALA A 87 10.78 -3.32 -11.30
N ALA A 88 11.23 -2.13 -11.71
CA ALA A 88 12.65 -1.76 -11.73
C ALA A 88 13.10 -1.05 -10.44
N ASP A 89 12.17 -0.67 -9.58
CA ASP A 89 12.48 0.05 -8.34
C ASP A 89 12.82 -0.92 -7.21
N GLU A 90 13.50 -0.41 -6.18
CA GLU A 90 13.71 -1.14 -4.92
C GLU A 90 12.44 -1.07 -4.06
N PRO A 91 12.06 -2.17 -3.38
CA PRO A 91 10.84 -2.28 -2.59
C PRO A 91 10.94 -1.62 -1.20
#